data_AF-A0A921SUK3-F1
#
_entry.id   AF-A0A921SUK3-F1
#
_cell.length_a   1.000
_cell.length_b   1.000
_cell.length_c   1.000
_cell.angle_alpha   90.00
_cell.angle_beta   90.00
_cell.angle_gamma   90.00
#
_symmetry.space_group_name_H-M   'P 1'
#
loop_
_entity.id
_entity.type
_entity.pdbx_description
1 polymer ?
#
loop_
_entity_poly.entity_id
_entity_poly.type
_entity_poly.pdbx_seq_one_letter_code
_entity_poly.pdbx_strand_id
1 'polypeptide(L)'
;GAAIAAIGFAVISNPPRRAILYAALLAAVGHSIRFVLLNYAGLDLATASFIAAFSIGMLSLLAGYHIFCPATVLYIPALLPMIPGMYAYRTVFSLIRFLQSSGNDNEAIHYLLEIFKNGITTASVLFGLGVGATIPIFIFYKRAFSMTRTANRSKK
;
A
#
# COMPACT_ATOMS: atom_id res chain seq x y z
N GLY A 1 -9.50 -4.25 -10.16
CA GLY A 1 -8.13 -4.79 -10.04
C GLY A 1 -7.71 -4.97 -8.59
N ALA A 2 -7.59 -3.88 -7.83
CA ALA A 2 -7.07 -3.87 -6.45
C ALA A 2 -7.71 -4.89 -5.50
N ALA A 3 -9.04 -5.02 -5.50
CA ALA A 3 -9.76 -5.98 -4.66
C ALA A 3 -9.39 -7.45 -4.97
N ILE A 4 -9.15 -7.79 -6.25
CA ILE A 4 -8.82 -9.16 -6.67
C ILE A 4 -7.42 -9.54 -6.18
N ALA A 5 -6.45 -8.63 -6.31
CA ALA A 5 -5.09 -8.82 -5.78
C ALA A 5 -5.09 -8.97 -4.25
N ALA A 6 -5.88 -8.16 -3.56
CA ALA A 6 -6.03 -8.25 -2.11
C ALA A 6 -6.66 -9.60 -1.67
N ILE A 7 -7.70 -10.07 -2.39
CA ILE A 7 -8.34 -11.37 -2.11
C ILE A 7 -7.37 -12.52 -2.31
N GLY A 8 -6.58 -12.53 -3.39
CA GLY A 8 -5.59 -13.59 -3.65
C GLY A 8 -4.54 -13.71 -2.54
N PHE A 9 -4.01 -12.58 -2.06
CA PHE A 9 -3.04 -12.56 -0.96
C PHE A 9 -3.67 -12.93 0.39
N ALA A 10 -4.91 -12.47 0.62
CA ALA A 10 -5.64 -12.82 1.83
C ALA A 10 -5.95 -14.32 1.87
N VAL A 11 -6.38 -14.97 0.79
CA VAL A 11 -6.63 -16.43 0.76
C VAL A 11 -5.38 -17.23 1.13
N ILE A 12 -4.20 -16.83 0.64
CA ILE A 12 -2.91 -17.47 0.99
C ILE A 12 -2.57 -17.31 2.46
N SER A 13 -2.91 -16.17 3.06
CA SER A 13 -2.61 -15.85 4.47
C SER A 13 -3.53 -16.56 5.47
N ASN A 14 -4.51 -17.36 4.99
CA ASN A 14 -5.54 -18.07 5.76
C ASN A 14 -6.25 -17.27 6.89
N PRO A 15 -6.61 -15.98 6.71
CA PRO A 15 -7.38 -15.23 7.69
C PRO A 15 -8.85 -15.66 7.64
N PRO A 16 -9.63 -15.39 8.70
CA PRO A 16 -11.05 -15.72 8.71
C PRO A 16 -11.77 -15.05 7.53
N ARG A 17 -12.69 -15.77 6.86
CA ARG A 17 -13.36 -15.31 5.62
C ARG A 17 -13.92 -13.88 5.68
N ARG A 18 -14.33 -13.43 6.87
CA ARG A 18 -14.79 -12.06 7.11
C ARG A 18 -13.68 -11.02 6.91
N ALA A 19 -12.45 -11.31 7.36
CA ALA A 19 -11.30 -10.41 7.20
C ALA A 19 -10.95 -10.16 5.72
N ILE A 20 -11.16 -11.15 4.85
CA ILE A 20 -10.93 -11.00 3.40
C ILE A 20 -11.85 -9.93 2.81
N LEU A 21 -13.14 -9.95 3.17
CA LEU A 21 -14.12 -8.94 2.74
C LEU A 21 -13.73 -7.54 3.23
N TYR A 22 -13.34 -7.40 4.50
CA TYR A 22 -12.89 -6.12 5.04
C TYR A 22 -11.59 -5.63 4.39
N ALA A 23 -10.63 -6.51 4.11
CA ALA A 23 -9.41 -6.16 3.39
C ALA A 23 -9.70 -5.67 1.96
N ALA A 24 -10.61 -6.34 1.25
CA ALA A 24 -11.05 -5.91 -0.09
C ALA A 24 -11.75 -4.55 -0.06
N LEU A 25 -12.62 -4.30 0.93
CA LEU A 25 -13.27 -3.01 1.14
C LEU A 25 -12.24 -1.91 1.47
N LEU A 26 -11.28 -2.18 2.36
CA LEU A 26 -10.20 -1.25 2.69
C LEU A 26 -9.34 -0.93 1.45
N ALA A 27 -9.02 -1.92 0.63
CA ALA A 27 -8.29 -1.74 -0.62
C ALA A 27 -9.06 -0.84 -1.59
N ALA A 28 -10.38 -1.08 -1.74
CA ALA A 28 -11.25 -0.26 -2.57
C ALA A 28 -11.31 1.18 -2.07
N VAL A 29 -11.52 1.38 -0.75
CA VAL A 29 -11.58 2.71 -0.12
C VAL A 29 -10.27 3.46 -0.30
N GLY A 30 -9.12 2.85 0.02
CA GLY A 30 -7.83 3.51 -0.12
C GLY A 30 -7.48 3.84 -1.58
N HIS A 31 -7.85 2.96 -2.52
CA HIS A 31 -7.69 3.25 -3.93
C HIS A 31 -8.59 4.41 -4.39
N SER A 32 -9.84 4.46 -3.93
CA SER A 32 -10.76 5.57 -4.20
C SER A 32 -10.25 6.88 -3.61
N ILE A 33 -9.75 6.88 -2.37
CA ILE A 33 -9.16 8.07 -1.73
C ILE A 33 -7.99 8.59 -2.56
N ARG A 34 -7.06 7.70 -2.93
CA ARG A 34 -5.93 8.06 -3.79
C ARG A 34 -6.39 8.60 -5.13
N PHE A 35 -7.38 7.97 -5.77
CA PHE A 35 -7.92 8.42 -7.05
C PHE A 35 -8.54 9.82 -6.94
N VAL A 36 -9.31 10.08 -5.89
CA VAL A 36 -9.93 11.40 -5.67
C VAL A 36 -8.87 12.47 -5.41
N LEU A 37 -7.87 12.18 -4.57
CA LEU A 37 -6.78 13.12 -4.27
C LEU A 37 -5.94 13.47 -5.51
N LEU A 38 -5.71 12.50 -6.39
CA LEU A 38 -4.99 12.72 -7.64
C LEU A 38 -5.81 13.56 -8.64
N ASN A 39 -7.07 13.20 -8.85
CA ASN A 39 -7.88 13.79 -9.92
C ASN A 39 -8.57 15.11 -9.54
N TYR A 40 -8.97 15.26 -8.27
CA TYR A 40 -9.75 16.42 -7.82
C TYR A 40 -8.93 17.40 -6.99
N ALA A 41 -7.96 16.93 -6.20
CA ALA A 41 -7.10 17.80 -5.39
C ALA A 41 -5.77 18.15 -6.07
N GLY A 42 -5.45 17.52 -7.20
CA GLY A 42 -4.21 17.76 -7.95
C GLY A 42 -2.93 17.45 -7.16
N LEU A 43 -3.03 16.59 -6.14
CA LEU A 43 -1.88 16.24 -5.30
C LEU A 43 -0.93 15.29 -6.03
N ASP A 44 0.35 15.33 -5.65
CA ASP A 44 1.33 14.35 -6.11
C ASP A 44 0.97 12.93 -5.63
N LEU A 45 1.41 11.94 -6.41
CA LEU A 45 1.28 10.52 -6.16
C LEU A 45 1.81 10.13 -4.78
N ALA A 46 2.92 10.70 -4.32
CA ALA A 46 3.49 10.40 -3.01
C ALA A 46 2.55 10.85 -1.88
N THR A 47 2.10 12.10 -1.90
CA THR A 47 1.21 12.67 -0.88
C THR A 47 -0.17 12.00 -0.89
N ALA A 48 -0.73 11.75 -2.07
CA ALA A 48 -2.02 11.05 -2.20
C ALA A 48 -1.94 9.62 -1.66
N SER A 49 -0.83 8.92 -1.93
CA SER A 49 -0.61 7.56 -1.42
C SER A 49 -0.38 7.53 0.10
N PHE A 50 0.32 8.53 0.64
CA PHE A 50 0.51 8.68 2.09
C PHE A 50 -0.82 8.86 2.81
N ILE A 51 -1.67 9.78 2.36
CA ILE A 51 -2.99 10.04 2.96
C ILE A 51 -3.86 8.78 2.88
N ALA A 52 -3.90 8.14 1.71
CA ALA A 52 -4.67 6.91 1.53
C ALA A 52 -4.16 5.76 2.42
N ALA A 53 -2.85 5.56 2.57
CA ALA A 53 -2.29 4.55 3.47
C ALA A 53 -2.59 4.85 4.94
N PHE A 54 -2.53 6.12 5.34
CA PHE A 54 -2.92 6.56 6.68
C PHE A 54 -4.40 6.28 6.96
N SER A 55 -5.28 6.59 6.01
CA SER A 55 -6.71 6.27 6.11
C SER A 55 -6.97 4.76 6.18
N ILE A 56 -6.31 3.95 5.34
CA ILE A 56 -6.39 2.48 5.43
C ILE A 56 -5.92 2.01 6.81
N GLY A 57 -4.79 2.50 7.31
CA GLY A 57 -4.26 2.13 8.63
C GLY A 57 -5.25 2.44 9.75
N MET A 58 -5.84 3.64 9.76
CA MET A 58 -6.87 4.04 10.72
C MET A 58 -8.11 3.16 10.63
N LEU A 59 -8.65 2.93 9.43
CA LEU A 59 -9.84 2.10 9.21
C LEU A 59 -9.58 0.62 9.56
N SER A 60 -8.36 0.12 9.33
CA SER A 60 -7.98 -1.25 9.66
C SER A 60 -7.98 -1.52 11.17
N LEU A 61 -7.67 -0.50 11.99
CA LEU A 61 -7.72 -0.61 13.45
C LEU A 61 -9.17 -0.69 13.96
N LEU A 62 -10.07 0.11 13.37
CA LEU A 62 -11.50 0.08 13.67
C LEU A 62 -12.11 -1.27 13.25
N ALA A 63 -11.83 -1.70 12.02
CA ALA A 63 -12.30 -2.97 11.50
C ALA A 63 -11.74 -4.15 12.31
N GLY A 64 -10.45 -4.12 12.66
CA GLY A 64 -9.78 -5.14 13.48
C GLY A 64 -10.47 -5.37 14.82
N TYR A 65 -10.93 -4.29 15.48
CA TYR A 65 -11.73 -4.38 16.70
C TYR A 65 -13.06 -5.12 16.49
N HIS A 66 -13.75 -4.86 15.36
CA HIS A 66 -15.02 -5.52 15.02
C HIS A 66 -14.88 -7.01 14.66
N ILE A 67 -13.77 -7.41 14.04
CA ILE A 67 -13.55 -8.79 13.58
C ILE A 67 -12.64 -9.62 14.50
N PHE A 68 -12.21 -9.07 15.65
CA PHE A 68 -11.29 -9.70 16.59
C PHE A 68 -10.02 -10.25 15.92
N CYS A 69 -9.51 -9.54 14.91
CA CYS A 69 -8.30 -9.92 14.18
C CYS A 69 -7.25 -8.80 14.28
N PRO A 70 -5.95 -9.15 14.26
CA PRO A 70 -4.90 -8.15 14.20
C PRO A 70 -5.05 -7.27 12.95
N ALA A 71 -4.98 -5.94 13.12
CA ALA A 71 -5.11 -4.99 12.01
C ALA A 71 -4.07 -5.22 10.90
N THR A 72 -2.91 -5.80 11.24
CA THR A 72 -1.85 -6.21 10.30
C THR A 72 -2.33 -7.13 9.19
N VAL A 73 -3.28 -8.02 9.50
CA VAL A 73 -3.85 -8.97 8.54
C VAL A 73 -4.77 -8.28 7.53
N LEU A 74 -5.33 -7.13 7.88
CA LEU A 74 -6.24 -6.36 7.04
C LEU A 74 -5.51 -5.36 6.13
N TYR A 75 -4.55 -4.61 6.68
CA TYR A 75 -3.96 -3.49 5.94
C TYR A 75 -2.88 -3.93 4.94
N ILE A 76 -2.10 -4.99 5.23
CA ILE A 76 -1.06 -5.51 4.31
C ILE A 76 -1.65 -5.85 2.93
N PRO A 77 -2.70 -6.70 2.83
CA PRO A 77 -3.32 -7.00 1.53
C PRO A 77 -4.01 -5.78 0.90
N ALA A 78 -4.46 -4.81 1.70
CA ALA A 78 -5.08 -3.59 1.19
C ALA A 78 -4.06 -2.60 0.57
N LEU A 79 -2.81 -2.58 1.05
CA LEU A 79 -1.75 -1.70 0.54
C LEU A 79 -1.03 -2.27 -0.69
N LEU A 80 -1.00 -3.59 -0.86
CA LEU A 80 -0.41 -4.27 -2.03
C LEU A 80 -0.74 -3.60 -3.38
N PRO A 81 -2.02 -3.33 -3.71
CA PRO A 81 -2.38 -2.71 -4.99
C PRO A 81 -1.97 -1.23 -5.12
N MET A 82 -1.52 -0.59 -4.04
CA MET A 82 -1.06 0.80 -4.08
C MET A 82 0.45 0.91 -4.37
N ILE A 83 1.20 -0.19 -4.32
CA ILE A 83 2.63 -0.20 -4.63
C ILE A 83 2.85 0.24 -6.09
N PRO A 84 3.72 1.24 -6.36
CA PRO A 84 3.95 1.80 -7.68
C PRO A 84 4.81 0.89 -8.57
N GLY A 85 4.43 -0.39 -8.73
CA GLY A 85 5.21 -1.39 -9.47
C GLY A 85 5.45 -1.02 -10.94
N MET A 86 4.51 -0.32 -11.58
CA MET A 86 4.66 0.15 -12.95
C MET A 86 5.79 1.19 -13.10
N TYR A 87 5.95 2.07 -12.10
CA TYR A 87 7.04 3.05 -12.09
C TYR A 87 8.38 2.37 -11.86
N ALA A 88 8.44 1.40 -10.93
CA ALA A 88 9.64 0.59 -10.72
C ALA A 88 10.06 -0.16 -11.99
N TYR A 89 9.11 -0.77 -12.70
CA TYR A 89 9.36 -1.43 -13.99
C TYR A 89 9.89 -0.44 -15.03
N ARG A 90 9.30 0.75 -15.15
CA ARG A 90 9.77 1.80 -16.08
C ARG A 90 11.19 2.25 -15.75
N THR A 91 11.56 2.35 -14.48
CA THR A 91 12.93 2.67 -14.06
C THR A 91 13.92 1.60 -14.56
N VAL A 92 13.63 0.31 -14.32
CA VAL A 92 14.49 -0.79 -14.77
C VAL A 92 14.57 -0.85 -16.29
N PHE A 93 13.44 -0.67 -16.97
CA PHE A 93 13.39 -0.65 -18.43
C PHE A 93 14.21 0.51 -19.02
N SER A 94 14.09 1.71 -18.45
CA SER A 94 14.86 2.89 -18.86
C SER A 94 16.36 2.70 -18.62
N LEU A 95 16.74 2.01 -17.53
CA LEU A 95 18.12 1.65 -17.26
C LEU A 95 18.70 0.72 -18.33
N ILE A 96 17.94 -0.30 -18.75
CA ILE A 96 18.37 -1.20 -19.84
C ILE A 96 18.55 -0.41 -21.14
N ARG A 97 17.61 0.49 -21.47
CA ARG A 97 17.69 1.35 -22.67
C ARG A 97 18.86 2.33 -22.61
N PHE A 98 19.15 2.89 -21.44
CA PHE A 98 20.32 3.73 -21.21
C PHE A 98 21.63 2.97 -21.52
N LEU A 99 21.77 1.75 -21.00
CA LEU A 99 22.95 0.90 -21.25
C LEU A 99 23.12 0.52 -22.73
N GLN A 100 22.02 0.41 -23.48
CA GLN A 100 22.02 0.08 -24.91
C GLN A 100 22.22 1.30 -25.82
N SER A 101 22.11 2.53 -25.30
CA SER A 101 22.18 3.78 -26.08
C SER A 101 23.60 4.23 -26.45
N SER A 102 24.58 3.32 -26.42
CA SER A 102 26.01 3.58 -26.68
C SER A 102 26.26 4.16 -28.07
N GLY A 103 26.13 5.49 -28.20
CA GLY A 103 26.37 6.22 -29.45
C GLY A 103 25.46 7.43 -29.70
N ASN A 104 24.43 7.67 -28.89
CA ASN A 104 23.52 8.81 -29.07
C ASN A 104 23.21 9.54 -27.74
N ASP A 105 23.96 10.60 -27.44
CA ASP A 105 23.95 11.29 -26.14
C ASP A 105 22.56 11.85 -25.75
N ASN A 106 21.77 12.29 -26.74
CA ASN A 106 20.43 12.83 -26.50
C ASN A 106 19.46 11.78 -25.93
N GLU A 107 19.53 10.54 -26.44
CA GLU A 107 18.71 9.42 -25.97
C GLU A 107 19.17 8.97 -24.58
N ALA A 108 20.49 8.91 -24.35
CA ALA A 108 21.07 8.56 -23.06
C ALA A 108 20.60 9.52 -21.95
N ILE A 109 20.59 10.83 -22.21
CA ILE A 109 20.11 11.84 -21.25
C ILE A 109 18.62 11.67 -20.96
N HIS A 110 17.79 11.39 -21.98
CA HIS A 110 16.37 11.16 -21.79
C HIS A 110 16.10 9.96 -20.86
N TYR A 111 16.74 8.81 -21.13
CA TYR A 111 16.58 7.63 -20.27
C TYR A 111 17.12 7.86 -18.86
N LEU A 112 18.20 8.63 -18.70
CA LEU A 112 18.74 9.00 -17.39
C LEU A 112 17.71 9.79 -16.57
N LEU A 113 17.08 10.80 -17.16
CA LEU A 113 16.02 11.58 -16.50
C LEU A 113 14.81 10.70 -16.14
N GLU A 114 14.45 9.76 -17.00
CA GLU A 114 13.34 8.84 -16.75
C GLU A 114 13.63 7.87 -15.59
N ILE A 115 14.88 7.41 -15.45
CA ILE A 115 15.35 6.62 -14.30
C ILE A 115 15.20 7.42 -13.01
N PHE A 116 15.70 8.65 -12.97
CA PHE A 116 15.61 9.49 -11.76
C PHE A 116 14.16 9.83 -11.42
N LYS A 117 13.38 10.27 -12.40
CA LYS A 117 11.98 10.64 -12.18
C LYS A 117 11.17 9.48 -11.64
N ASN A 118 11.16 8.34 -12.34
CA ASN A 118 10.38 7.18 -11.92
C ASN A 118 10.94 6.52 -10.66
N GLY A 119 12.27 6.52 -10.50
CA GLY A 119 12.96 6.00 -9.31
C GLY A 119 12.59 6.79 -8.05
N ILE A 120 12.71 8.12 -8.10
CA ILE A 120 12.35 9.00 -6.98
C ILE A 120 10.86 8.87 -6.66
N THR A 121 9.97 8.93 -7.66
CA THR A 121 8.52 8.75 -7.43
C THR A 121 8.22 7.41 -6.76
N THR A 122 8.84 6.32 -7.21
CA THR A 122 8.67 4.99 -6.62
C THR A 122 9.13 4.97 -5.16
N ALA A 123 10.32 5.51 -4.88
CA ALA A 123 10.89 5.56 -3.53
C ALA A 123 10.02 6.40 -2.58
N SER A 124 9.60 7.59 -2.99
CA SER A 124 8.75 8.49 -2.21
C SER A 124 7.39 7.88 -1.90
N VAL A 125 6.76 7.21 -2.87
CA VAL A 125 5.48 6.54 -2.65
C VAL A 125 5.64 5.34 -1.70
N LEU A 126 6.67 4.50 -1.88
CA LEU A 126 6.93 3.38 -0.96
C LEU A 126 7.17 3.86 0.47
N PHE A 127 7.97 4.91 0.63
CA PHE A 127 8.20 5.55 1.92
C PHE A 127 6.89 6.09 2.52
N GLY A 128 6.11 6.82 1.73
CA GLY A 128 4.81 7.35 2.14
C GLY A 128 3.80 6.27 2.55
N LEU A 129 3.74 5.16 1.81
CA LEU A 129 2.89 4.02 2.16
C LEU A 129 3.34 3.37 3.47
N GLY A 130 4.65 3.15 3.65
CA GLY A 130 5.21 2.54 4.86
C GLY A 130 5.00 3.40 6.10
N VAL A 131 5.34 4.69 6.02
CA VAL A 131 5.16 5.64 7.13
C VAL A 131 3.67 5.87 7.41
N GLY A 132 2.86 6.12 6.37
CA GLY A 132 1.42 6.35 6.51
C GLY A 132 0.69 5.17 7.17
N ALA A 133 1.07 3.94 6.84
CA ALA A 133 0.45 2.75 7.42
C ALA A 133 0.91 2.45 8.86
N THR A 134 2.16 2.77 9.20
CA THR A 134 2.74 2.49 10.53
C THR A 134 2.34 3.51 11.59
N ILE A 135 2.11 4.78 11.23
CA ILE A 135 1.71 5.82 12.19
C ILE A 135 0.44 5.43 12.99
N PRO A 136 -0.68 5.03 12.37
CA PRO A 136 -1.88 4.63 13.11
C PRO A 136 -1.62 3.46 14.07
N ILE A 137 -0.80 2.50 13.65
CA ILE A 137 -0.49 1.30 14.43
C ILE A 137 0.29 1.66 15.70
N PHE A 138 1.27 2.56 15.58
CA PHE A 138 2.04 3.05 16.72
C PHE A 138 1.19 3.85 17.69
N ILE A 139 0.33 4.75 17.20
CA ILE A 139 -0.56 5.57 18.04
C ILE A 139 -1.53 4.68 18.84
N PHE A 140 -2.04 3.61 18.24
CA PHE A 140 -3.01 2.70 18.87
C PHE A 140 -2.41 1.36 19.34
N TYR A 141 -1.12 1.36 19.73
CA TYR A 141 -0.36 0.20 20.21
C TYR A 141 -1.12 -0.67 21.25
N LYS A 142 -1.88 -0.06 22.17
CA LYS A 142 -2.64 -0.80 23.20
C LYS A 142 -3.83 -1.61 22.67
N ARG A 143 -4.41 -1.25 21.52
CA ARG A 143 -5.56 -1.99 20.93
C ARG A 143 -5.12 -3.14 20.03
N ALA A 144 -3.96 -3.02 19.38
CA ALA A 144 -3.43 -4.06 18.48
C ALA A 144 -3.07 -5.37 19.22
N PHE A 145 -2.60 -5.29 20.47
CA PHE A 145 -2.17 -6.46 21.27
C PHE A 145 -3.27 -7.01 22.20
N SER A 146 -4.31 -6.23 22.50
CA SER A 146 -5.40 -6.63 23.41
C SER A 146 -6.27 -7.76 22.87
N MET A 147 -6.25 -8.02 21.56
CA MET A 147 -7.17 -8.98 20.93
C MET A 147 -6.69 -10.44 21.02
N THR A 148 -5.41 -10.69 21.30
CA THR A 148 -4.87 -12.05 21.50
C THR A 148 -5.19 -12.62 22.89
N ARG A 149 -5.64 -11.79 23.85
CA ARG A 149 -5.79 -12.20 25.26
C ARG A 149 -7.19 -12.71 25.64
N THR A 150 -8.20 -12.57 24.78
CA THR A 150 -9.59 -12.94 25.12
C THR A 150 -10.00 -14.32 24.58
N ALA A 151 -9.23 -14.92 23.67
CA ALA A 151 -9.51 -16.27 23.14
C ALA A 151 -9.34 -17.39 24.20
N ASN A 152 -8.64 -17.13 25.30
CA ASN A 152 -8.41 -18.11 26.37
C ASN A 152 -9.43 -18.08 27.53
N ARG A 153 -10.53 -17.32 27.41
CA ARG A 153 -11.58 -17.29 28.46
C ARG A 153 -12.88 -18.02 28.13
N SER A 154 -13.01 -18.61 26.93
CA SER A 154 -14.17 -19.44 26.56
C SER A 154 -13.81 -20.94 26.55
N LYS A 155 -13.08 -21.38 27.57
CA LYS A 155 -12.85 -22.81 27.92
C LYS A 155 -12.80 -22.97 29.43
N LYS A 156 -13.81 -22.47 30.13
CA LYS A 156 -14.05 -22.81 31.53
C LYS A 156 -15.55 -22.95 31.76
#